data_AF-A0A1J0AGX9-F1
#
_entry.id   AF-A0A1J0AGX9-F1
#
_cell.length_a   1.000
_cell.length_b   1.000
_cell.length_c   1.000
_cell.angle_alpha   90.00
_cell.angle_beta   90.00
_cell.angle_gamma   90.00
#
_symmetry.space_group_name_H-M   'P 1'
#
loop_
_entity.id
_entity.type
_entity.pdbx_description
1 polymer ?
#
loop_
_entity_poly.entity_id
_entity_poly.type
_entity_poly.pdbx_seq_one_letter_code
_entity_poly.pdbx_strand_id
1 'polypeptide(L)'
;MQSHAPALVEPAKTWKFLELWVDPVLFPPKILLLVGDQDGSCRIFSPASDYKLVVTHANYDTAQAWLLEDEYERVQGQVLAEEIF
;
A
#
# COMPACT_ATOMS: atom_id res chain seq x y z
N MET A 1 15.09 15.15 -7.40
CA MET A 1 15.01 13.82 -6.78
C MET A 1 14.76 12.82 -7.90
N GLN A 2 15.61 11.81 -8.07
CA GLN A 2 15.36 10.75 -9.07
C GLN A 2 14.30 9.81 -8.49
N SER A 3 13.19 9.61 -9.21
CA SER A 3 12.13 8.69 -8.78
C SER A 3 12.51 7.26 -9.17
N HIS A 4 12.40 6.33 -8.22
CA HIS A 4 12.53 4.89 -8.49
C HIS A 4 11.34 4.31 -9.28
N ALA A 5 10.23 5.06 -9.38
CA ALA A 5 9.06 4.70 -10.19
C ALA A 5 8.60 5.93 -11.00
N PRO A 6 9.24 6.23 -12.14
CA PRO A 6 8.92 7.41 -12.96
C PRO A 6 7.45 7.45 -13.40
N ALA A 7 6.87 6.26 -13.65
CA ALA A 7 5.47 6.10 -14.06
C ALA A 7 4.45 6.59 -13.01
N LEU A 8 4.85 6.72 -11.74
CA LEU A 8 3.98 7.17 -10.66
C LEU A 8 4.05 8.68 -10.40
N VAL A 9 4.96 9.41 -11.06
CA VAL A 9 5.17 10.85 -10.81
C VAL A 9 3.94 11.70 -11.18
N GLU A 10 3.30 11.40 -12.31
CA GLU A 10 2.09 12.13 -12.70
C GLU A 10 0.86 11.71 -11.88
N PRO A 11 0.57 10.40 -11.69
CA PRO A 11 -0.48 9.95 -10.78
C PRO A 11 -0.34 10.49 -9.36
N ALA A 12 0.90 10.64 -8.85
CA ALA A 12 1.14 11.12 -7.49
C ALA A 12 0.62 12.54 -7.20
N LYS A 13 0.36 13.33 -8.24
CA LYS A 13 -0.18 14.70 -8.09
C LYS A 13 -1.61 14.71 -7.54
N THR A 14 -2.36 13.63 -7.70
CA THR A 14 -3.74 13.51 -7.24
C THR A 14 -3.87 12.71 -5.95
N TRP A 15 -2.76 12.21 -5.39
CA TRP A 15 -2.80 11.42 -4.16
C TRP A 15 -3.22 12.29 -2.97
N LYS A 16 -4.18 11.79 -2.20
CA LYS A 16 -4.69 12.40 -0.97
C LYS A 16 -3.97 11.86 0.26
N PHE A 17 -3.73 10.55 0.30
CA PHE A 17 -3.03 9.89 1.39
C PHE A 17 -2.37 8.59 0.92
N LEU A 18 -1.50 8.06 1.76
CA LEU A 18 -0.81 6.80 1.54
C LEU A 18 -0.70 6.05 2.87
N GLU A 19 -0.89 4.74 2.82
CA GLU A 19 -0.79 3.83 3.95
C GLU A 19 0.12 2.66 3.60
N LEU A 20 0.91 2.23 4.57
CA LEU A 20 1.70 1.00 4.49
C LEU A 20 0.93 -0.13 5.17
N TRP A 21 0.90 -1.27 4.51
CA TRP A 21 0.24 -2.47 4.98
C TRP A 21 1.24 -3.62 4.93
N VAL A 22 1.27 -4.44 5.97
CA VAL A 22 2.21 -5.55 6.11
C VAL A 22 1.46 -6.86 6.29
N ASP A 23 1.94 -7.91 5.65
CA ASP A 23 1.58 -9.29 5.99
C ASP A 23 2.66 -9.80 6.95
N PRO A 24 2.35 -9.97 8.25
CA PRO A 24 3.30 -10.38 9.26
C PRO A 24 3.60 -11.89 9.24
N VAL A 25 2.82 -12.69 8.50
CA VAL A 25 2.99 -14.15 8.44
C VAL A 25 4.21 -14.52 7.59
N LEU A 26 4.59 -13.66 6.64
CA LEU A 26 5.74 -13.85 5.78
C LEU A 26 7.00 -13.19 6.35
N PHE A 27 8.16 -13.81 6.18
CA PHE A 27 9.45 -13.22 6.54
C PHE A 27 10.43 -13.16 5.34
N PRO A 28 10.99 -11.98 5.00
CA PRO A 28 10.64 -10.67 5.53
C PRO A 28 9.17 -10.31 5.22
N PRO A 29 8.50 -9.50 6.07
CA PRO A 29 7.10 -9.12 5.88
C PRO A 29 6.84 -8.59 4.47
N LYS A 30 5.78 -9.07 3.86
CA LYS A 30 5.36 -8.55 2.55
C LYS A 30 4.67 -7.22 2.76
N ILE A 31 5.11 -6.19 2.03
CA ILE A 31 4.61 -4.83 2.16
C ILE A 31 3.73 -4.50 0.95
N LEU A 32 2.57 -3.90 1.21
CA LEU A 32 1.72 -3.26 0.21
C LEU A 32 1.56 -1.78 0.51
N LEU A 33 1.39 -1.01 -0.56
CA LEU A 33 1.20 0.44 -0.52
C LEU A 33 -0.21 0.77 -0.95
N LEU A 34 -1.08 1.17 -0.02
CA LEU A 34 -2.39 1.70 -0.37
C LEU A 34 -2.29 3.20 -0.58
N VAL A 35 -2.83 3.69 -1.69
CA VAL A 35 -2.91 5.10 -2.04
C VAL A 35 -4.37 5.47 -2.21
N GLY A 36 -4.84 6.44 -1.44
CA GLY A 36 -6.12 7.08 -1.68
C GLY A 36 -5.96 8.32 -2.56
N ASP A 37 -6.74 8.40 -3.62
CA ASP A 37 -6.75 9.53 -4.56
C ASP A 37 -7.79 10.58 -4.14
N GLN A 38 -7.66 11.80 -4.65
CA GLN A 38 -8.60 12.90 -4.44
C GLN A 38 -9.99 12.62 -5.00
N ASP A 39 -10.09 11.77 -6.03
CA ASP A 39 -11.38 11.33 -6.60
C ASP A 39 -12.10 10.28 -5.73
N GLY A 40 -11.48 9.84 -4.63
CA GLY A 40 -11.99 8.84 -3.72
C GLY A 40 -11.57 7.41 -4.04
N SER A 41 -11.04 7.14 -5.24
CA SER A 41 -10.51 5.82 -5.60
C SER A 41 -9.29 5.47 -4.77
N CYS A 42 -9.06 4.17 -4.59
CA CYS A 42 -7.89 3.65 -3.89
C CYS A 42 -7.13 2.68 -4.79
N ARG A 43 -5.81 2.76 -4.79
CA ARG A 43 -4.92 1.89 -5.57
C ARG A 43 -3.92 1.24 -4.64
N ILE A 44 -3.73 -0.06 -4.80
CA ILE A 44 -2.78 -0.83 -4.01
C ILE A 44 -1.61 -1.20 -4.92
N PHE A 45 -0.39 -0.86 -4.51
CA PHE A 45 0.85 -1.15 -5.22
C PHE A 45 1.73 -2.10 -4.42
N SER A 46 2.57 -2.86 -5.12
CA SER A 46 3.61 -3.72 -4.53
C SER A 46 4.99 -3.06 -4.67
N PRO A 47 5.57 -2.48 -3.60
CA PRO A 47 6.92 -1.92 -3.65
C PRO A 47 8.00 -2.94 -4.04
N ALA A 48 7.82 -4.21 -3.66
CA ALA A 48 8.73 -5.31 -4.01
C ALA A 48 8.70 -5.67 -5.51
N SER A 49 7.75 -5.13 -6.28
CA SER A 49 7.59 -5.37 -7.71
C SER A 49 7.61 -4.06 -8.49
N ASP A 50 8.61 -3.21 -8.22
CA ASP A 50 8.79 -1.89 -8.86
C ASP A 50 7.54 -0.99 -8.78
N TYR A 51 6.85 -1.04 -7.64
CA TYR A 51 5.57 -0.35 -7.42
C TYR A 51 4.50 -0.68 -8.47
N LYS A 52 4.46 -1.93 -8.94
CA LYS A 52 3.41 -2.40 -9.83
C LYS A 52 2.04 -2.31 -9.14
N LEU A 53 1.03 -1.85 -9.89
CA LEU A 53 -0.36 -1.84 -9.47
C LEU A 53 -0.85 -3.28 -9.27
N VAL A 54 -1.32 -3.59 -8.06
CA VAL A 54 -1.92 -4.87 -7.69
C VAL A 54 -3.41 -4.84 -7.99
N VAL A 55 -4.12 -3.84 -7.46
CA VAL A 55 -5.57 -3.71 -7.61
C VAL A 55 -6.02 -2.25 -7.42
N THR A 56 -7.16 -1.91 -8.01
CA THR A 56 -7.85 -0.62 -7.85
C THR A 56 -9.24 -0.85 -7.27
N HIS A 57 -9.63 -0.01 -6.33
CA HIS A 57 -10.92 0.01 -5.68
C HIS A 57 -11.58 1.38 -5.80
N ALA A 58 -12.92 1.41 -5.76
CA ALA A 58 -13.69 2.64 -5.93
C ALA A 58 -13.65 3.55 -4.69
N ASN A 59 -13.36 3.00 -3.51
CA ASN A 59 -13.31 3.73 -2.25
C ASN A 59 -12.37 3.05 -1.23
N TYR A 60 -12.12 3.72 -0.11
CA TYR A 60 -11.27 3.22 0.97
C TYR A 60 -11.79 1.93 1.59
N ASP A 61 -13.09 1.88 1.92
CA ASP A 61 -13.69 0.74 2.63
C ASP A 61 -13.50 -0.58 1.86
N THR A 62 -13.67 -0.54 0.54
CA THR A 62 -13.47 -1.73 -0.31
C THR A 62 -11.99 -2.11 -0.47
N ALA A 63 -11.08 -1.14 -0.49
CA ALA A 63 -9.64 -1.41 -0.52
C ALA A 63 -9.14 -1.98 0.82
N GLN A 64 -9.64 -1.43 1.93
CA GLN A 64 -9.32 -1.89 3.27
C GLN A 64 -9.84 -3.31 3.50
N ALA A 65 -11.08 -3.60 3.11
CA ALA A 65 -11.65 -4.94 3.21
C ALA A 65 -10.78 -5.98 2.48
N TRP A 66 -10.34 -5.67 1.24
CA TRP A 66 -9.46 -6.56 0.46
C TRP A 66 -8.13 -6.85 1.17
N LEU A 67 -7.53 -5.85 1.82
CA LEU A 67 -6.28 -6.04 2.58
C LEU A 67 -6.50 -6.91 3.82
N LEU A 68 -7.61 -6.70 4.53
CA LEU A 68 -7.96 -7.47 5.73
C LEU A 68 -8.34 -8.92 5.39
N GLU A 69 -8.90 -9.18 4.20
CA GLU A 69 -9.20 -10.52 3.70
C GLU A 69 -7.94 -11.39 3.56
N ASP A 70 -6.80 -10.79 3.17
CA ASP A 70 -5.49 -11.45 3.09
C ASP A 70 -4.64 -11.23 4.36
N GLU A 71 -5.26 -10.89 5.50
CA GLU A 71 -4.62 -10.74 6.82
C GLU A 71 -3.53 -9.65 6.88
N TYR A 72 -3.56 -8.66 5.98
CA TYR A 72 -2.64 -7.52 6.08
C TYR A 72 -3.03 -6.59 7.23
N GLU A 73 -2.02 -6.06 7.90
CA GLU A 73 -2.14 -5.11 8.99
C GLU A 73 -1.65 -3.72 8.58
N ARG A 74 -2.41 -2.67 8.93
CA ARG A 74 -2.03 -1.28 8.65
C ARG A 74 -0.96 -0.82 9.62
N VAL A 75 0.14 -0.31 9.09
CA VAL A 75 1.22 0.27 9.88
C VAL A 75 0.87 1.70 10.30
N GLN A 76 0.77 1.95 11.61
CA GLN A 76 0.55 3.29 12.20
C GLN A 76 1.85 4.02 12.59
N GLY A 77 3.01 3.43 12.29
CA GLY A 77 4.31 3.95 12.69
C GLY A 77 5.44 3.02 12.24
N GLN A 78 6.13 2.42 13.21
CA GLN A 78 7.13 1.39 12.98
C GLN A 78 6.53 0.04 13.36
N VAL A 79 6.83 -1.01 12.59
CA VAL A 79 6.64 -2.40 13.00
C VAL A 79 7.95 -2.84 13.66
N LEU A 80 7.89 -3.20 14.95
CA LEU A 80 9.04 -3.72 15.67
C LEU A 80 9.33 -5.15 15.21
N ALA A 81 10.61 -5.54 15.26
CA ALA A 81 11.01 -6.90 14.94
C ALA A 81 10.23 -7.94 15.77
N GLU A 82 9.99 -7.65 17.05
CA GLU A 82 9.27 -8.50 17.99
C GLU A 82 7.79 -8.75 17.61
N GLU A 83 7.23 -7.94 16.71
CA GLU A 83 5.84 -8.08 16.23
C GLU A 83 5.74 -8.98 14.98
N ILE A 84 6.87 -9.36 14.39
CA ILE A 84 6.97 -10.21 13.18
C ILE A 84 7.78 -11.49 13.41
N PHE A 85 8.25 -11.73 14.64
CA PHE A 85 9.08 -12.87 15.04
C PHE A 85 8.40 -13.74 16.10
#